data_AF-A0A7X6A7E5-F1
#
_entry.id   AF-A0A7X6A7E5-F1
#
_cell.length_a   1.000
_cell.length_b   1.000
_cell.length_c   1.000
_cell.angle_alpha   90.00
_cell.angle_beta   90.00
_cell.angle_gamma   90.00
#
_symmetry.space_group_name_H-M   'P 1'
#
loop_
_entity.id
_entity.type
_entity.pdbx_description
1 polymer ?
#
loop_
_entity_poly.entity_id
_entity_poly.type
_entity_poly.pdbx_seq_one_letter_code
_entity_poly.pdbx_strand_id
1 'polypeptide(L)'
;MRKVATLLALFALATLPAVAQSDMGTQEQIDRGKVVYDKYCSQCHGYEGDGNGYATGRVLPVPRDFTAGKYKFRTTPSGKLPTDEDLIRIIKIGLPYTSMPGWPQISDTDIQNIVYYLKTMSPMWQNPDAYGDPIDIPEPPAMSEESITRGAQVYIEQGCGACHGLAGRGDGLSAKTLKDEWGNALRPVDMTKRWTFRGGATRKDIYRTFSTGVNGTPMPSYGETLAEEDRWDLVNYIYSLGDGDDPGYDTLLVVQRIDEELDISDPDTLFADAPLARFPLVGQIIEPGRNFYQSSNNVDVRAVYNPQEIAFLVEWHDFTKEDTGSNDPAMEVPTWDEDNGGTAAETEEEDEGGFWGVEEEDDSGGGDFWGEDAVDEGGGDDFWGDDSGGDDFWGDDDGSGGGGISDAIGLQFPSKLPSGNRKPYFIFGDTQSSVDLWFVDLAKNAALATQYLGRGSGALEISESDEIEISTSYDQGKWTVIFKRPLKARGGVSLSEDMFVPIAFSAWDGFNNERGNKRALSPWFYFYLEPAEKVSAAGPMARMAFFVLLAEILLVIFIRRRYAAAKSEAPAPGA
;
A
#
# COMPACT_ATOMS: atom_id res chain seq x y z
N MET A 1 -30.40 45.68 -74.60
CA MET A 1 -29.53 44.51 -74.88
C MET A 1 -28.21 44.70 -74.14
N ARG A 2 -27.84 43.70 -73.30
CA ARG A 2 -26.48 43.30 -72.85
C ARG A 2 -25.64 44.34 -72.07
N LYS A 3 -25.43 44.17 -70.74
CA LYS A 3 -24.42 43.32 -70.03
C LYS A 3 -22.97 43.79 -70.35
N VAL A 4 -22.03 44.08 -69.45
CA VAL A 4 -21.33 43.25 -68.42
C VAL A 4 -20.42 44.23 -67.62
N ALA A 5 -20.58 44.42 -66.31
CA ALA A 5 -19.98 43.71 -65.16
C ALA A 5 -18.49 44.04 -64.85
N THR A 6 -18.34 44.72 -63.71
CA THR A 6 -17.13 45.06 -62.93
C THR A 6 -16.49 43.80 -62.34
N LEU A 7 -15.16 43.69 -62.37
CA LEU A 7 -14.40 42.65 -61.65
C LEU A 7 -13.35 43.34 -60.76
N LEU A 8 -13.68 43.45 -59.48
CA LEU A 8 -12.78 43.78 -58.38
C LEU A 8 -12.38 42.44 -57.75
N ALA A 9 -11.14 42.02 -57.97
CA ALA A 9 -10.59 40.81 -57.36
C ALA A 9 -10.19 41.13 -55.91
N LEU A 10 -11.07 40.80 -54.96
CA LEU A 10 -10.72 40.66 -53.56
C LEU A 10 -9.98 39.32 -53.38
N PHE A 11 -8.68 39.39 -53.13
CA PHE A 11 -7.92 38.27 -52.57
C PHE A 11 -8.35 38.12 -51.09
N ALA A 12 -9.32 37.26 -50.83
CA ALA A 12 -9.56 36.75 -49.50
C ALA A 12 -8.48 35.70 -49.20
N LEU A 13 -7.45 36.07 -48.44
CA LEU A 13 -6.62 35.08 -47.75
C LEU A 13 -7.54 34.35 -46.77
N ALA A 14 -7.95 33.14 -47.11
CA ALA A 14 -8.47 32.20 -46.14
C ALA A 14 -7.34 31.85 -45.18
N THR A 15 -7.32 32.48 -44.01
CA THR A 15 -6.55 32.00 -42.87
C THR A 15 -7.20 30.69 -42.43
N LEU A 16 -6.65 29.57 -42.87
CA LEU A 16 -6.86 28.29 -42.20
C LEU A 16 -6.45 28.50 -40.72
N PRO A 17 -7.22 28.02 -39.74
CA PRO A 17 -6.75 28.02 -38.36
C PRO A 17 -5.47 27.19 -38.35
N ALA A 18 -4.34 27.83 -38.05
CA ALA A 18 -3.13 27.11 -37.73
C ALA A 18 -3.46 26.30 -36.49
N VAL A 19 -3.57 24.98 -36.64
CA VAL A 19 -3.47 24.07 -35.49
C VAL A 19 -2.17 24.46 -34.81
N ALA A 20 -2.26 24.93 -33.56
CA ALA A 20 -1.10 25.37 -32.80
C ALA A 20 -0.14 24.19 -32.74
N GLN A 21 0.93 24.26 -33.53
CA GLN A 21 2.00 23.29 -33.48
C GLN A 21 2.57 23.35 -32.06
N SER A 22 2.53 22.22 -31.35
CA SER A 22 3.07 22.10 -30.00
C SER A 22 4.48 22.67 -29.93
N ASP A 23 4.76 23.48 -28.91
CA ASP A 23 6.12 23.95 -28.67
C ASP A 23 7.03 22.75 -28.39
N MET A 24 7.99 22.50 -29.29
CA MET A 24 8.96 21.41 -29.18
C MET A 24 10.26 21.88 -28.52
N GLY A 25 10.39 23.17 -28.20
CA GLY A 25 11.62 23.75 -27.70
C GLY A 25 12.71 23.89 -28.76
N THR A 26 13.79 24.56 -28.40
CA THR A 26 15.02 24.68 -29.21
C THR A 26 15.94 23.47 -28.98
N GLN A 27 16.84 23.20 -29.92
CA GLN A 27 17.83 22.11 -29.76
C GLN A 27 18.66 22.27 -28.48
N GLU A 28 19.04 23.50 -28.12
CA GLU A 28 19.79 23.77 -26.89
C GLU A 28 18.99 23.41 -25.61
N GLN A 29 17.67 23.59 -25.62
CA GLN A 29 16.80 23.19 -24.51
C GLN A 29 16.65 21.68 -24.44
N ILE A 30 16.50 21.02 -25.60
CA ILE A 30 16.45 19.55 -25.69
C ILE A 30 17.76 18.94 -25.17
N ASP A 31 18.91 19.45 -25.61
CA ASP A 31 20.24 18.97 -25.18
C ASP A 31 20.44 19.13 -23.66
N ARG A 32 19.99 20.26 -23.10
CA ARG A 32 19.96 20.47 -21.64
C ARG A 32 19.02 19.48 -20.95
N GLY A 33 17.83 19.28 -21.50
CA GLY A 33 16.84 18.34 -21.00
C GLY A 33 17.39 16.92 -20.91
N LYS A 34 18.11 16.49 -21.95
CA LYS A 34 18.79 15.19 -21.98
C LYS A 34 19.79 15.03 -20.83
N VAL A 35 20.64 16.03 -20.59
CA VAL A 35 21.64 15.98 -19.51
C VAL A 35 20.97 15.79 -18.15
N VAL A 36 19.83 16.46 -17.92
CA VAL A 36 19.09 16.34 -16.66
C VAL A 36 18.35 15.00 -16.60
N TYR A 37 17.72 14.55 -17.69
CA TYR A 37 17.06 13.26 -17.79
C TYR A 37 18.02 12.09 -17.53
N ASP A 38 19.20 12.10 -18.15
CA ASP A 38 20.22 11.06 -17.98
C ASP A 38 20.71 10.97 -16.53
N LYS A 39 20.63 12.07 -15.77
CA LYS A 39 21.04 12.13 -14.37
C LYS A 39 19.98 11.60 -13.40
N TYR A 40 18.71 11.88 -13.67
CA TYR A 40 17.62 11.66 -12.69
C TYR A 40 16.58 10.62 -13.12
N CYS A 41 16.39 10.39 -14.42
CA CYS A 41 15.27 9.63 -14.96
C CYS A 41 15.68 8.32 -15.65
N SER A 42 16.83 8.30 -16.34
CA SER A 42 17.27 7.17 -17.17
C SER A 42 17.49 5.85 -16.40
N GLN A 43 17.81 5.93 -15.10
CA GLN A 43 18.00 4.75 -14.26
C GLN A 43 16.73 3.89 -14.15
N CYS A 44 15.56 4.51 -14.24
CA CYS A 44 14.26 3.82 -14.24
C CYS A 44 13.66 3.77 -15.64
N HIS A 45 13.62 4.91 -16.36
CA HIS A 45 12.93 5.01 -17.65
C HIS A 45 13.77 4.59 -18.86
N GLY A 46 15.02 4.17 -18.66
CA GLY A 46 15.96 3.86 -19.74
C GLY A 46 16.55 5.13 -20.39
N TYR A 47 17.73 5.00 -21.01
CA TYR A 47 18.35 6.11 -21.74
C TYR A 47 17.56 6.51 -22.99
N GLU A 48 16.85 5.55 -23.58
CA GLU A 48 16.00 5.75 -24.77
C GLU A 48 14.55 6.13 -24.40
N GLY A 49 14.19 6.05 -23.11
CA GLY A 49 12.84 6.34 -22.64
C GLY A 49 11.85 5.18 -22.84
N ASP A 50 12.34 3.98 -23.06
CA ASP A 50 11.58 2.75 -23.31
C ASP A 50 11.05 2.07 -22.04
N GLY A 51 11.39 2.58 -20.86
CA GLY A 51 11.01 1.98 -19.58
C GLY A 51 11.92 0.84 -19.12
N ASN A 52 13.01 0.55 -19.83
CA ASN A 52 13.96 -0.53 -19.53
C ASN A 52 15.23 -0.02 -18.84
N GLY A 53 15.07 0.81 -17.80
CA GLY A 53 16.19 1.21 -16.96
C GLY A 53 16.73 0.06 -16.11
N TYR A 54 17.96 0.19 -15.62
CA TYR A 54 18.57 -0.81 -14.71
C TYR A 54 17.71 -1.11 -13.46
N ALA A 55 16.88 -0.16 -13.02
CA ALA A 55 16.00 -0.32 -11.88
C ALA A 55 14.68 -1.05 -12.19
N THR A 56 14.32 -1.29 -13.46
CA THR A 56 12.99 -1.77 -13.87
C THR A 56 12.58 -3.07 -13.17
N GLY A 57 13.46 -4.07 -13.11
CA GLY A 57 13.19 -5.34 -12.41
C GLY A 57 13.03 -5.24 -10.88
N ARG A 58 13.23 -4.05 -10.29
CA ARG A 58 13.14 -3.81 -8.83
C ARG A 58 12.07 -2.79 -8.46
N VAL A 59 11.28 -2.29 -9.41
CA VAL A 59 10.29 -1.24 -9.15
C VAL A 59 8.94 -1.58 -9.75
N LEU A 60 7.90 -1.42 -8.94
CA LEU A 60 6.53 -1.57 -9.39
C LEU A 60 5.66 -0.38 -8.96
N PRO A 61 4.76 0.08 -9.84
CA PRO A 61 4.58 -0.36 -11.23
C PRO A 61 5.80 -0.11 -12.11
N VAL A 62 5.90 -0.86 -13.21
CA VAL A 62 6.99 -0.69 -14.17
C VAL A 62 7.10 0.77 -14.65
N PRO A 63 8.34 1.28 -14.86
CA PRO A 63 8.54 2.63 -15.36
C PRO A 63 7.83 2.85 -16.68
N ARG A 64 7.42 4.10 -16.93
CA ARG A 64 6.70 4.45 -18.16
C ARG A 64 7.63 4.38 -19.36
N ASP A 65 7.22 3.59 -20.36
CA ASP A 65 7.67 3.72 -21.75
C ASP A 65 7.08 5.00 -22.39
N PHE A 66 7.96 5.95 -22.67
CA PHE A 66 7.64 7.23 -23.33
C PHE A 66 7.62 7.11 -24.85
N THR A 67 8.24 6.09 -25.45
CA THR A 67 8.33 5.89 -26.90
C THR A 67 6.95 5.61 -27.50
N ALA A 68 6.10 4.91 -26.75
CA ALA A 68 4.71 4.63 -27.12
C ALA A 68 3.81 5.89 -27.18
N GLY A 69 4.24 7.03 -26.62
CA GLY A 69 3.44 8.26 -26.60
C GLY A 69 2.14 8.16 -25.78
N LYS A 70 2.01 7.15 -24.91
CA LYS A 70 0.83 6.89 -24.08
C LYS A 70 1.08 7.29 -22.64
N TYR A 71 0.35 8.30 -22.16
CA TYR A 71 0.49 8.81 -20.79
C TYR A 71 -0.78 8.55 -19.97
N LYS A 72 -0.60 8.04 -18.74
CA LYS A 72 -1.71 7.62 -17.87
C LYS A 72 -2.53 8.80 -17.34
N PHE A 73 -1.87 9.82 -16.77
CA PHE A 73 -2.51 10.96 -16.11
C PHE A 73 -2.37 12.22 -16.94
N ARG A 74 -3.51 12.79 -17.35
CA ARG A 74 -3.60 13.90 -18.31
C ARG A 74 -4.83 14.74 -17.99
N THR A 75 -4.89 15.94 -18.54
CA THR A 75 -6.11 16.75 -18.64
C THR A 75 -6.79 16.62 -20.00
N THR A 76 -6.17 15.97 -20.97
CA THR A 76 -6.71 15.81 -22.33
C THR A 76 -7.60 14.57 -22.47
N PRO A 77 -8.51 14.52 -23.47
CA PRO A 77 -9.39 13.38 -23.71
C PRO A 77 -8.65 12.04 -23.88
N SER A 78 -9.36 10.93 -23.69
CA SER A 78 -8.79 9.58 -23.86
C SER A 78 -8.09 9.40 -25.22
N GLY A 79 -6.93 8.75 -25.22
CA GLY A 79 -6.10 8.54 -26.41
C GLY A 79 -5.28 9.75 -26.88
N LYS A 80 -5.46 10.95 -26.31
CA LYS A 80 -4.68 12.16 -26.63
C LYS A 80 -3.40 12.29 -25.80
N LEU A 81 -2.43 13.03 -26.31
CA LEU A 81 -1.19 13.39 -25.63
C LEU A 81 -1.44 14.31 -24.41
N PRO A 82 -0.59 14.25 -23.36
CA PRO A 82 -0.64 15.22 -22.27
C PRO A 82 -0.29 16.63 -22.75
N THR A 83 -0.70 17.63 -21.96
CA THR A 83 -0.13 18.99 -22.04
C THR A 83 1.27 19.04 -21.44
N ASP A 84 2.01 20.12 -21.70
CA ASP A 84 3.29 20.39 -21.04
C ASP A 84 3.08 20.51 -19.52
N GLU A 85 2.00 21.19 -19.11
CA GLU A 85 1.63 21.36 -17.71
C GLU A 85 1.34 20.02 -17.02
N ASP A 86 0.72 19.06 -17.71
CA ASP A 86 0.53 17.70 -17.19
C ASP A 86 1.87 17.02 -16.89
N LEU A 87 2.81 17.08 -17.84
CA LEU A 87 4.14 16.47 -17.68
C LEU A 87 4.94 17.15 -16.56
N ILE A 88 4.96 18.49 -16.53
CA ILE A 88 5.62 19.28 -15.49
C ILE A 88 5.05 18.91 -14.12
N ARG A 89 3.73 18.83 -14.00
CA ARG A 89 3.05 18.48 -12.74
C ARG A 89 3.48 17.10 -12.26
N ILE A 90 3.49 16.10 -13.14
CA ILE A 90 3.90 14.72 -12.81
C ILE A 90 5.37 14.67 -12.40
N ILE A 91 6.27 15.37 -13.10
CA ILE A 91 7.70 15.41 -12.73
C ILE A 91 7.90 16.06 -11.36
N LYS A 92 7.19 17.16 -11.07
CA LYS A 92 7.32 17.87 -9.79
C LYS A 92 6.79 17.08 -8.60
N ILE A 93 5.61 16.48 -8.74
CA ILE A 93 4.90 15.80 -7.64
C ILE A 93 5.29 14.32 -7.53
N GLY A 94 5.66 13.71 -8.66
CA GLY A 94 5.84 12.27 -8.77
C GLY A 94 4.50 11.54 -8.86
N LEU A 95 4.56 10.22 -8.69
CA LEU A 95 3.38 9.37 -8.55
C LEU A 95 3.38 8.80 -7.12
N PRO A 96 2.45 9.25 -6.26
CA PRO A 96 2.35 8.77 -4.88
C PRO A 96 2.37 7.25 -4.78
N TYR A 97 3.10 6.75 -3.78
CA TYR A 97 3.19 5.32 -3.47
C TYR A 97 3.70 4.44 -4.63
N THR A 98 4.62 4.99 -5.41
CA THR A 98 5.40 4.27 -6.45
C THR A 98 6.86 4.67 -6.37
N SER A 99 7.72 4.01 -7.13
CA SER A 99 9.14 4.39 -7.27
C SER A 99 9.40 5.64 -8.12
N MET A 100 8.36 6.40 -8.51
CA MET A 100 8.49 7.70 -9.20
C MET A 100 8.35 8.85 -8.18
N PRO A 101 9.46 9.30 -7.56
CA PRO A 101 9.41 10.39 -6.59
C PRO A 101 9.11 11.73 -7.26
N GLY A 102 8.67 12.71 -6.46
CA GLY A 102 8.63 14.09 -6.89
C GLY A 102 10.03 14.70 -6.99
N TRP A 103 10.23 15.59 -7.96
CA TRP A 103 11.50 16.29 -8.18
C TRP A 103 11.40 17.81 -7.92
N PRO A 104 10.92 18.27 -6.75
CA PRO A 104 10.77 19.71 -6.46
C PRO A 104 12.11 20.47 -6.39
N GLN A 105 13.23 19.75 -6.29
CA GLN A 105 14.59 20.30 -6.29
C GLN A 105 15.13 20.63 -7.68
N ILE A 106 14.52 20.12 -8.76
CA ILE A 106 14.90 20.46 -10.13
C ILE A 106 14.25 21.80 -10.50
N SER A 107 15.01 22.70 -11.13
CA SER A 107 14.50 24.02 -11.48
C SER A 107 13.36 23.94 -12.51
N ASP A 108 12.41 24.87 -12.47
CA ASP A 108 11.29 24.92 -13.43
C ASP A 108 11.77 24.96 -14.88
N THR A 109 12.88 25.64 -15.15
CA THR A 109 13.52 25.68 -16.48
C THR A 109 14.07 24.32 -16.88
N ASP A 110 14.72 23.60 -15.97
CA ASP A 110 15.24 22.27 -16.27
C ASP A 110 14.13 21.24 -16.43
N ILE A 111 13.04 21.34 -15.66
CA ILE A 111 11.85 20.48 -15.86
C ILE A 111 11.23 20.74 -17.24
N GLN A 112 11.09 22.01 -17.65
CA GLN A 112 10.63 22.33 -19.00
C GLN A 112 11.56 21.76 -20.08
N ASN A 113 12.87 21.82 -19.87
CA ASN A 113 13.85 21.22 -20.78
C ASN A 113 13.69 19.69 -20.86
N ILE A 114 13.46 19.01 -19.73
CA ILE A 114 13.13 17.57 -19.71
C ILE A 114 11.88 17.30 -20.55
N VAL A 115 10.82 18.12 -20.40
CA VAL A 115 9.59 17.97 -21.19
C VAL A 115 9.89 18.06 -22.69
N TYR A 116 10.69 19.03 -23.14
CA TYR A 116 11.09 19.10 -24.55
C TYR A 116 11.85 17.86 -25.01
N TYR A 117 12.74 17.31 -24.16
CA TYR A 117 13.45 16.07 -24.47
C TYR A 117 12.53 14.84 -24.52
N LEU A 118 11.57 14.71 -23.58
CA LEU A 118 10.59 13.62 -23.60
C LEU A 118 9.74 13.62 -24.88
N LYS A 119 9.41 14.82 -25.39
CA LYS A 119 8.67 14.96 -26.65
C LYS A 119 9.44 14.44 -27.87
N THR A 120 10.76 14.32 -27.81
CA THR A 120 11.55 13.75 -28.91
C THR A 120 11.54 12.22 -28.94
N MET A 121 11.08 11.56 -27.87
CA MET A 121 11.13 10.09 -27.73
C MET A 121 10.01 9.37 -28.49
N SER A 122 8.95 10.06 -28.90
CA SER A 122 7.82 9.45 -29.61
C SER A 122 7.44 10.22 -30.87
N PRO A 123 7.17 9.53 -32.00
CA PRO A 123 6.71 10.19 -33.21
C PRO A 123 5.31 10.81 -33.06
N MET A 124 4.54 10.41 -32.04
CA MET A 124 3.21 10.96 -31.77
C MET A 124 3.23 12.48 -31.55
N TRP A 125 4.31 13.03 -30.99
CA TRP A 125 4.43 14.48 -30.77
C TRP A 125 4.53 15.28 -32.07
N GLN A 126 4.84 14.65 -33.21
CA GLN A 126 4.80 15.33 -34.51
C GLN A 126 3.44 15.20 -35.21
N ASN A 127 2.51 14.41 -34.67
CA ASN A 127 1.17 14.23 -35.24
C ASN A 127 0.19 15.27 -34.65
N PRO A 128 -0.33 16.22 -35.45
CA PRO A 128 -1.31 17.20 -34.98
C PRO A 128 -2.60 16.57 -34.42
N ASP A 129 -3.01 15.40 -34.95
CA ASP A 129 -4.22 14.70 -34.52
C ASP A 129 -4.04 13.99 -33.17
N ALA A 130 -2.82 13.84 -32.67
CA ALA A 130 -2.54 13.26 -31.36
C ALA A 130 -2.81 14.24 -30.21
N TYR A 131 -2.91 15.54 -30.50
CA TYR A 131 -3.25 16.57 -29.52
C TYR A 131 -4.76 16.65 -29.28
N GLY A 132 -5.13 17.16 -28.11
CA GLY A 132 -6.49 17.48 -27.73
C GLY A 132 -6.51 18.61 -26.72
N ASP A 133 -7.59 19.39 -26.72
CA ASP A 133 -7.77 20.46 -25.74
C ASP A 133 -8.01 19.86 -24.35
N PRO A 134 -7.48 20.46 -23.27
CA PRO A 134 -7.81 20.07 -21.91
C PRO A 134 -9.32 20.05 -21.68
N ILE A 135 -9.81 19.04 -20.97
CA ILE A 135 -11.21 18.97 -20.57
C ILE A 135 -11.51 20.10 -19.57
N ASP A 136 -12.74 20.62 -19.63
CA ASP A 136 -13.23 21.51 -18.58
C ASP A 136 -13.46 20.70 -17.29
N ILE A 137 -12.92 21.19 -16.18
CA ILE A 137 -13.08 20.58 -14.85
C ILE A 137 -13.81 21.61 -13.98
N PRO A 138 -15.14 21.43 -13.79
CA PRO A 138 -15.93 22.35 -12.99
C PRO A 138 -15.44 22.47 -11.55
N GLU A 139 -15.93 23.50 -10.83
CA GLU A 139 -15.72 23.56 -9.39
C GLU A 139 -16.53 22.46 -8.69
N PRO A 140 -15.95 21.73 -7.73
CA PRO A 140 -16.61 20.60 -7.08
C PRO A 140 -17.83 21.10 -6.29
N PRO A 141 -19.02 20.49 -6.48
CA PRO A 141 -20.19 20.85 -5.69
C PRO A 141 -19.98 20.51 -4.21
N ALA A 142 -20.88 21.04 -3.37
CA ALA A 142 -20.91 20.68 -1.96
C ALA A 142 -21.22 19.18 -1.81
N MET A 143 -20.47 18.50 -0.95
CA MET A 143 -20.70 17.10 -0.66
C MET A 143 -21.87 16.96 0.32
N SER A 144 -22.80 16.06 0.02
CA SER A 144 -23.93 15.70 0.87
C SER A 144 -24.12 14.18 0.90
N GLU A 145 -24.78 13.64 1.93
CA GLU A 145 -25.14 12.22 2.00
C GLU A 145 -25.95 11.76 0.77
N GLU A 146 -26.80 12.65 0.24
CA GLU A 146 -27.58 12.39 -0.98
C GLU A 146 -26.68 12.23 -2.21
N SER A 147 -25.69 13.13 -2.39
CA SER A 147 -24.72 13.04 -3.49
C SER A 147 -23.87 11.77 -3.42
N ILE A 148 -23.47 11.36 -2.20
CA ILE A 148 -22.72 10.12 -1.96
C ILE A 148 -23.59 8.91 -2.31
N THR A 149 -24.86 8.91 -1.90
CA THR A 149 -25.79 7.82 -2.20
C THR A 149 -26.05 7.67 -3.70
N ARG A 150 -26.26 8.78 -4.43
CA ARG A 150 -26.37 8.75 -5.89
C ARG A 150 -25.08 8.29 -6.55
N GLY A 151 -23.93 8.74 -6.04
CA GLY A 151 -22.61 8.30 -6.52
C GLY A 151 -22.37 6.80 -6.36
N ALA A 152 -22.79 6.22 -5.23
CA ALA A 152 -22.72 4.77 -5.01
C ALA A 152 -23.59 4.01 -6.03
N GLN A 153 -24.76 4.55 -6.38
CA GLN A 153 -25.61 3.97 -7.42
C GLN A 153 -24.94 4.02 -8.79
N VAL A 154 -24.36 5.16 -9.18
CA VAL A 154 -23.59 5.31 -10.43
C VAL A 154 -22.42 4.32 -10.46
N TYR A 155 -21.70 4.15 -9.34
CA TYR A 155 -20.58 3.22 -9.24
C TYR A 155 -21.00 1.77 -9.58
N ILE A 156 -22.14 1.33 -9.08
CA ILE A 156 -22.71 0.00 -9.34
C ILE A 156 -23.21 -0.10 -10.79
N GLU A 157 -23.97 0.89 -11.26
CA GLU A 157 -24.57 0.89 -12.60
C GLU A 157 -23.53 0.90 -13.73
N GLN A 158 -22.41 1.62 -13.53
CA GLN A 158 -21.30 1.66 -14.47
C GLN A 158 -20.36 0.45 -14.36
N GLY A 159 -20.64 -0.48 -13.45
CA GLY A 159 -19.86 -1.71 -13.28
C GLY A 159 -18.46 -1.49 -12.71
N CYS A 160 -18.21 -0.37 -12.01
CA CYS A 160 -16.89 -0.04 -11.45
C CYS A 160 -16.40 -1.13 -10.49
N GLY A 161 -17.32 -1.72 -9.74
CA GLY A 161 -17.04 -2.80 -8.79
C GLY A 161 -16.55 -4.12 -9.41
N ALA A 162 -16.68 -4.32 -10.73
CA ALA A 162 -16.13 -5.50 -11.39
C ALA A 162 -14.60 -5.57 -11.29
N CYS A 163 -13.95 -4.41 -11.36
CA CYS A 163 -12.49 -4.27 -11.20
C CYS A 163 -12.13 -3.77 -9.80
N HIS A 164 -12.83 -2.74 -9.31
CA HIS A 164 -12.46 -2.07 -8.05
C HIS A 164 -13.10 -2.69 -6.80
N GLY A 165 -13.97 -3.70 -6.93
CA GLY A 165 -14.74 -4.26 -5.82
C GLY A 165 -15.87 -3.34 -5.35
N LEU A 166 -16.85 -3.87 -4.61
CA LEU A 166 -17.99 -3.06 -4.15
C LEU A 166 -17.58 -2.04 -3.09
N ALA A 167 -16.62 -2.39 -2.24
CA ALA A 167 -16.04 -1.50 -1.23
C ALA A 167 -14.91 -0.60 -1.77
N GLY A 168 -14.60 -0.68 -3.07
CA GLY A 168 -13.54 0.12 -3.70
C GLY A 168 -12.12 -0.32 -3.34
N ARG A 169 -11.93 -1.54 -2.84
CA ARG A 169 -10.65 -2.08 -2.35
C ARG A 169 -9.77 -2.72 -3.45
N GLY A 170 -10.27 -2.79 -4.68
CA GLY A 170 -9.53 -3.40 -5.79
C GLY A 170 -9.56 -4.93 -5.79
N ASP A 171 -10.53 -5.51 -5.08
CA ASP A 171 -10.81 -6.95 -4.93
C ASP A 171 -11.93 -7.42 -5.89
N GLY A 172 -12.20 -6.68 -6.96
CA GLY A 172 -13.19 -7.06 -7.96
C GLY A 172 -12.83 -8.37 -8.65
N LEU A 173 -13.84 -9.13 -9.11
CA LEU A 173 -13.61 -10.44 -9.76
C LEU A 173 -12.65 -10.38 -10.96
N SER A 174 -12.63 -9.25 -11.67
CA SER A 174 -11.74 -9.04 -12.82
C SER A 174 -10.36 -8.52 -12.42
N ALA A 175 -10.14 -8.09 -11.17
CA ALA A 175 -8.90 -7.45 -10.73
C ALA A 175 -7.67 -8.33 -10.97
N LYS A 176 -7.79 -9.65 -10.70
CA LYS A 176 -6.69 -10.61 -10.84
C LYS A 176 -6.19 -10.79 -12.28
N THR A 177 -7.04 -10.47 -13.27
CA THR A 177 -6.72 -10.71 -14.69
C THR A 177 -6.38 -9.44 -15.46
N LEU A 178 -6.33 -8.29 -14.80
CA LEU A 178 -6.07 -7.02 -15.48
C LEU A 178 -4.60 -6.94 -15.89
N LYS A 179 -4.38 -6.69 -17.18
CA LYS A 179 -3.07 -6.37 -17.75
C LYS A 179 -3.14 -5.00 -18.42
N ASP A 180 -2.01 -4.31 -18.44
CA ASP A 180 -1.82 -3.15 -19.29
C ASP A 180 -1.57 -3.59 -20.74
N GLU A 181 -1.52 -2.62 -21.64
CA GLU A 181 -1.31 -2.90 -23.07
C GLU A 181 0.09 -3.49 -23.37
N TRP A 182 1.02 -3.42 -22.43
CA TRP A 182 2.35 -4.01 -22.52
C TRP A 182 2.42 -5.40 -21.87
N GLY A 183 1.28 -5.97 -21.47
CA GLY A 183 1.21 -7.30 -20.84
C GLY A 183 1.51 -7.32 -19.35
N ASN A 184 1.92 -6.20 -18.76
CA ASN A 184 2.19 -6.12 -17.32
C ASN A 184 0.88 -6.14 -16.57
N ALA A 185 0.80 -6.98 -15.55
CA ALA A 185 -0.38 -7.00 -14.70
C ALA A 185 -0.57 -5.69 -13.92
N LEU A 186 -1.83 -5.34 -13.73
CA LEU A 186 -2.25 -4.11 -13.09
C LEU A 186 -3.15 -4.41 -11.90
N ARG A 187 -2.75 -3.89 -10.73
CA ARG A 187 -3.64 -3.85 -9.58
C ARG A 187 -4.50 -2.57 -9.60
N PRO A 188 -5.83 -2.67 -9.53
CA PRO A 188 -6.70 -1.53 -9.28
C PRO A 188 -6.28 -0.81 -7.98
N VAL A 189 -6.44 0.50 -7.95
CA VAL A 189 -6.15 1.27 -6.73
C VAL A 189 -7.17 0.93 -5.65
N ASP A 190 -6.70 0.83 -4.40
CA ASP A 190 -7.55 0.81 -3.21
C ASP A 190 -8.08 2.24 -2.97
N MET A 191 -9.35 2.46 -3.30
CA MET A 191 -10.05 3.72 -3.18
C MET A 191 -10.28 4.17 -1.74
N THR A 192 -10.14 3.26 -0.76
CA THR A 192 -10.18 3.61 0.66
C THR A 192 -8.90 4.34 1.10
N LYS A 193 -7.83 4.28 0.28
CA LYS A 193 -6.53 4.90 0.56
C LYS A 193 -6.21 5.99 -0.47
N ARG A 194 -6.94 7.12 -0.42
CA ARG A 194 -6.79 8.23 -1.39
C ARG A 194 -5.38 8.79 -1.51
N TRP A 195 -4.58 8.72 -0.45
CA TRP A 195 -3.17 9.09 -0.44
C TRP A 195 -2.28 8.25 -1.38
N THR A 196 -2.79 7.13 -1.89
CA THR A 196 -2.13 6.29 -2.93
C THR A 196 -2.53 6.66 -4.36
N PHE A 197 -3.43 7.63 -4.56
CA PHE A 197 -3.95 7.98 -5.87
C PHE A 197 -2.86 8.63 -6.72
N ARG A 198 -2.41 7.88 -7.73
CA ARG A 198 -1.33 8.29 -8.63
C ARG A 198 -1.67 9.54 -9.46
N GLY A 199 -2.96 9.78 -9.72
CA GLY A 199 -3.45 11.01 -10.36
C GLY A 199 -3.61 12.20 -9.39
N GLY A 200 -3.48 11.99 -8.09
CA GLY A 200 -3.79 12.97 -7.05
C GLY A 200 -5.07 12.65 -6.28
N ALA A 201 -5.10 13.04 -5.00
CA ALA A 201 -6.17 12.71 -4.05
C ALA A 201 -7.35 13.70 -4.05
N THR A 202 -7.20 14.87 -4.68
CA THR A 202 -8.25 15.90 -4.63
C THR A 202 -9.49 15.50 -5.43
N ARG A 203 -10.67 16.01 -5.05
CA ARG A 203 -11.93 15.76 -5.80
C ARG A 203 -11.82 16.10 -7.30
N LYS A 204 -11.07 17.15 -7.66
CA LYS A 204 -10.81 17.51 -9.06
C LYS A 204 -9.89 16.50 -9.76
N ASP A 205 -8.90 15.96 -9.06
CA ASP A 205 -8.00 14.94 -9.61
C ASP A 205 -8.72 13.61 -9.86
N ILE A 206 -9.62 13.23 -8.94
CA ILE A 206 -10.49 12.06 -9.09
C ILE A 206 -11.41 12.26 -10.29
N TYR A 207 -12.11 13.40 -10.35
CA TYR A 207 -12.98 13.77 -11.48
C TYR A 207 -12.24 13.69 -12.82
N ARG A 208 -11.04 14.28 -12.89
CA ARG A 208 -10.19 14.25 -14.08
C ARG A 208 -9.86 12.82 -14.48
N THR A 209 -9.41 11.99 -13.55
CA THR A 209 -8.83 10.66 -13.83
C THR A 209 -9.81 9.75 -14.59
N PHE A 210 -11.04 9.59 -14.12
CA PHE A 210 -12.01 8.77 -14.85
C PHE A 210 -12.67 9.52 -16.01
N SER A 211 -12.69 10.86 -16.01
CA SER A 211 -13.19 11.64 -17.15
C SER A 211 -12.25 11.56 -18.36
N THR A 212 -10.93 11.52 -18.16
CA THR A 212 -9.95 11.37 -19.24
C THR A 212 -9.64 9.91 -19.56
N GLY A 213 -9.96 8.99 -18.64
CA GLY A 213 -9.49 7.62 -18.67
C GLY A 213 -7.98 7.51 -18.42
N VAL A 214 -7.49 6.28 -18.31
CA VAL A 214 -6.08 5.99 -18.04
C VAL A 214 -5.50 5.22 -19.22
N ASN A 215 -4.90 5.95 -20.18
CA ASN A 215 -4.36 5.36 -21.42
C ASN A 215 -3.37 4.22 -21.12
N GLY A 216 -3.42 3.17 -21.93
CA GLY A 216 -2.60 1.98 -21.74
C GLY A 216 -3.12 1.02 -20.69
N THR A 217 -4.31 1.26 -20.11
CA THR A 217 -4.92 0.38 -19.11
C THR A 217 -6.38 0.07 -19.46
N PRO A 218 -6.98 -0.97 -18.86
CA PRO A 218 -8.40 -1.27 -19.03
C PRO A 218 -9.37 -0.22 -18.47
N MET A 219 -8.89 0.85 -17.80
CA MET A 219 -9.75 1.89 -17.22
C MET A 219 -10.16 2.94 -18.28
N PRO A 220 -11.42 2.91 -18.77
CA PRO A 220 -11.87 3.76 -19.86
C PRO A 220 -12.11 5.20 -19.40
N SER A 221 -12.43 6.07 -20.35
CA SER A 221 -12.99 7.38 -20.08
C SER A 221 -14.50 7.31 -19.92
N TYR A 222 -15.01 8.00 -18.91
CA TYR A 222 -16.44 8.22 -18.70
C TYR A 222 -16.87 9.67 -18.98
N GLY A 223 -15.98 10.48 -19.56
CA GLY A 223 -16.24 11.91 -19.79
C GLY A 223 -17.38 12.19 -20.77
N GLU A 224 -17.59 11.29 -21.74
CA GLU A 224 -18.66 11.40 -22.74
C GLU A 224 -19.88 10.51 -22.42
N THR A 225 -19.71 9.53 -21.54
CA THR A 225 -20.77 8.53 -21.22
C THR A 225 -21.56 8.90 -19.98
N LEU A 226 -20.98 9.66 -19.05
CA LEU A 226 -21.64 10.12 -17.82
C LEU A 226 -21.92 11.62 -17.85
N ALA A 227 -23.12 11.99 -17.40
CA ALA A 227 -23.46 13.40 -17.18
C ALA A 227 -22.54 14.00 -16.10
N GLU A 228 -22.30 15.31 -16.17
CA GLU A 228 -21.43 16.01 -15.22
C GLU A 228 -21.87 15.83 -13.76
N GLU A 229 -23.18 15.88 -13.50
CA GLU A 229 -23.75 15.67 -12.17
C GLU A 229 -23.44 14.27 -11.62
N ASP A 230 -23.67 13.23 -12.42
CA ASP A 230 -23.37 11.84 -12.06
C ASP A 230 -21.87 11.63 -11.81
N ARG A 231 -21.00 12.31 -12.58
CA ARG A 231 -19.55 12.28 -12.38
C ARG A 231 -19.16 12.90 -11.04
N TRP A 232 -19.77 14.01 -10.64
CA TRP A 232 -19.50 14.63 -9.33
C TRP A 232 -20.05 13.81 -8.16
N ASP A 233 -21.23 13.22 -8.31
CA ASP A 233 -21.79 12.31 -7.32
C ASP A 233 -20.87 11.08 -7.16
N LEU A 234 -20.39 10.49 -8.25
CA LEU A 234 -19.39 9.42 -8.23
C LEU A 234 -18.09 9.84 -7.53
N VAL A 235 -17.59 11.05 -7.78
CA VAL A 235 -16.42 11.60 -7.06
C VAL A 235 -16.71 11.67 -5.56
N ASN A 236 -17.88 12.16 -5.16
CA ASN A 236 -18.24 12.28 -3.74
C ASN A 236 -18.32 10.90 -3.08
N TYR A 237 -18.84 9.89 -3.77
CA TYR A 237 -18.81 8.51 -3.30
C TYR A 237 -17.38 8.00 -3.12
N ILE A 238 -16.53 8.05 -4.16
CA ILE A 238 -15.13 7.62 -4.09
C ILE A 238 -14.38 8.37 -2.99
N TYR A 239 -14.60 9.68 -2.88
CA TYR A 239 -13.99 10.51 -1.84
C TYR A 239 -14.46 10.10 -0.43
N SER A 240 -15.70 9.63 -0.28
CA SER A 240 -16.24 9.17 1.01
C SER A 240 -15.71 7.80 1.47
N LEU A 241 -15.12 7.00 0.58
CA LEU A 241 -14.58 5.68 0.92
C LEU A 241 -13.32 5.74 1.79
N GLY A 242 -12.57 6.84 1.73
CA GLY A 242 -11.33 7.03 2.48
C GLY A 242 -11.48 7.92 3.71
N ASP A 243 -10.67 7.65 4.73
CA ASP A 243 -10.62 8.38 6.01
C ASP A 243 -9.78 9.67 5.94
N GLY A 244 -8.87 9.78 4.96
CA GLY A 244 -8.03 10.97 4.78
C GLY A 244 -7.31 11.05 3.44
N ASP A 245 -6.59 12.15 3.22
CA ASP A 245 -5.66 12.36 2.09
C ASP A 245 -4.20 12.05 2.47
N ASP A 246 -3.97 11.66 3.73
CA ASP A 246 -2.70 11.20 4.29
C ASP A 246 -2.91 9.83 4.97
N PRO A 247 -1.87 8.99 5.08
CA PRO A 247 -2.02 7.65 5.67
C PRO A 247 -2.38 7.65 7.15
N GLY A 248 -2.09 8.73 7.90
CA GLY A 248 -2.44 8.84 9.32
C GLY A 248 -1.70 7.84 10.22
N TYR A 249 -0.41 7.57 9.95
CA TYR A 249 0.37 6.59 10.71
C TYR A 249 0.58 7.00 12.17
N ASP A 250 0.32 6.06 13.08
CA ASP A 250 0.54 6.18 14.51
C ASP A 250 1.91 5.63 14.92
N THR A 251 2.37 6.06 16.09
CA THR A 251 3.62 5.55 16.70
C THR A 251 3.38 4.75 17.97
N LEU A 252 2.15 4.76 18.48
CA LEU A 252 1.75 4.14 19.74
C LEU A 252 0.36 3.51 19.59
N LEU A 253 0.24 2.24 19.97
CA LEU A 253 -1.04 1.56 20.16
C LEU A 253 -1.48 1.72 21.62
N VAL A 254 -2.61 2.38 21.85
CA VAL A 254 -3.20 2.46 23.19
C VAL A 254 -4.12 1.25 23.38
N VAL A 255 -3.85 0.45 24.41
CA VAL A 255 -4.64 -0.75 24.70
C VAL A 255 -5.73 -0.39 25.70
N GLN A 256 -6.98 -0.46 25.24
CA GLN A 256 -8.14 -0.09 26.04
C GLN A 256 -8.40 -1.13 27.14
N ARG A 257 -8.53 -0.67 28.39
CA ARG A 257 -8.93 -1.55 29.50
C ARG A 257 -10.44 -1.82 29.45
N ILE A 258 -10.83 -3.07 29.57
CA ILE A 258 -12.22 -3.51 29.76
C ILE A 258 -12.32 -4.46 30.97
N ASP A 259 -13.46 -4.44 31.67
CA ASP A 259 -13.68 -5.31 32.84
C ASP A 259 -14.42 -6.61 32.49
N GLU A 260 -14.80 -6.79 31.22
CA GLU A 260 -15.56 -7.94 30.70
C GLU A 260 -14.65 -9.05 30.18
N GLU A 261 -15.24 -10.22 29.89
CA GLU A 261 -14.54 -11.35 29.25
C GLU A 261 -14.21 -11.01 27.80
N LEU A 262 -13.02 -11.40 27.32
CA LEU A 262 -12.61 -11.13 25.94
C LEU A 262 -13.21 -12.18 25.00
N ASP A 263 -14.46 -11.98 24.60
CA ASP A 263 -15.14 -12.81 23.60
C ASP A 263 -14.72 -12.41 22.17
N ILE A 264 -13.80 -13.20 21.59
CA ILE A 264 -13.27 -12.99 20.23
C ILE A 264 -14.23 -13.42 19.11
N SER A 265 -15.41 -13.95 19.45
CA SER A 265 -16.44 -14.31 18.45
C SER A 265 -17.25 -13.11 17.95
N ASP A 266 -17.25 -12.00 18.70
CA ASP A 266 -17.90 -10.73 18.32
C ASP A 266 -16.89 -9.56 18.39
N PRO A 267 -15.98 -9.45 17.41
CA PRO A 267 -14.98 -8.39 17.36
C PRO A 267 -15.57 -6.98 17.31
N ASP A 268 -16.70 -6.81 16.63
CA ASP A 268 -17.31 -5.49 16.42
C ASP A 268 -17.74 -4.87 17.75
N THR A 269 -18.32 -5.68 18.65
CA THR A 269 -18.66 -5.25 20.01
C THR A 269 -17.41 -5.12 20.88
N LEU A 270 -16.51 -6.11 20.83
CA LEU A 270 -15.33 -6.17 21.72
C LEU A 270 -14.38 -4.97 21.53
N PHE A 271 -14.18 -4.53 20.29
CA PHE A 271 -13.23 -3.46 19.94
C PHE A 271 -13.91 -2.12 19.60
N ALA A 272 -15.22 -1.96 19.82
CA ALA A 272 -15.99 -0.78 19.42
C ALA A 272 -15.40 0.55 19.93
N ASP A 273 -15.00 0.57 21.20
CA ASP A 273 -14.46 1.76 21.87
C ASP A 273 -12.92 1.82 21.86
N ALA A 274 -12.26 0.77 21.34
CA ALA A 274 -10.81 0.70 21.32
C ALA A 274 -10.23 1.65 20.25
N PRO A 275 -9.24 2.49 20.60
CA PRO A 275 -8.65 3.42 19.64
C PRO A 275 -7.94 2.64 18.52
N LEU A 276 -8.19 3.07 17.28
CA LEU A 276 -7.49 2.56 16.10
C LEU A 276 -6.08 3.16 16.06
N ALA A 277 -5.07 2.30 15.91
CA ALA A 277 -3.71 2.70 15.59
C ALA A 277 -3.29 2.09 14.24
N ARG A 278 -2.80 2.92 13.32
CA ARG A 278 -2.37 2.50 11.99
C ARG A 278 -0.87 2.50 11.87
N PHE A 279 -0.27 1.37 11.50
CA PHE A 279 1.18 1.24 11.35
C PHE A 279 1.59 0.99 9.89
N PRO A 280 2.68 1.63 9.41
CA PRO A 280 3.18 1.41 8.06
C PRO A 280 3.82 0.01 7.93
N LEU A 281 3.58 -0.61 6.78
CA LEU A 281 4.34 -1.76 6.32
C LEU A 281 5.22 -1.35 5.15
N VAL A 282 6.47 -1.83 5.18
CA VAL A 282 7.46 -1.63 4.12
C VAL A 282 8.01 -2.97 3.68
N GLY A 283 8.40 -3.07 2.41
CA GLY A 283 9.07 -4.25 1.90
C GLY A 283 10.40 -4.50 2.62
N GLN A 284 10.66 -5.76 2.97
CA GLN A 284 11.98 -6.19 3.40
C GLN A 284 12.96 -5.99 2.24
N ILE A 285 14.06 -5.26 2.40
CA ILE A 285 15.11 -5.18 1.35
C ILE A 285 16.54 -5.44 1.84
N ILE A 286 16.70 -5.85 3.10
CA ILE A 286 18.00 -5.88 3.78
C ILE A 286 18.70 -7.23 3.65
N GLU A 287 18.01 -8.32 3.99
CA GLU A 287 18.52 -9.70 3.89
C GLU A 287 18.01 -10.39 2.60
N PRO A 288 18.62 -11.50 2.16
CA PRO A 288 18.11 -12.28 1.03
C PRO A 288 16.64 -12.68 1.17
N GLY A 289 15.98 -12.84 0.03
CA GLY A 289 14.52 -12.91 -0.06
C GLY A 289 13.89 -11.52 0.03
N ARG A 290 14.39 -10.56 -0.77
CA ARG A 290 13.93 -9.17 -0.74
C ARG A 290 12.54 -9.04 -1.33
N ASN A 291 11.72 -8.20 -0.71
CA ASN A 291 10.47 -7.70 -1.22
C ASN A 291 10.60 -6.20 -1.52
N PHE A 292 10.84 -5.85 -2.78
CA PHE A 292 10.91 -4.45 -3.22
C PHE A 292 9.53 -3.80 -3.42
N TYR A 293 8.47 -4.60 -3.45
CA TYR A 293 7.12 -4.17 -3.84
C TYR A 293 6.06 -4.86 -2.96
N GLN A 294 5.98 -4.45 -1.69
CA GLN A 294 4.95 -4.96 -0.81
C GLN A 294 3.54 -4.65 -1.35
N SER A 295 2.65 -5.64 -1.33
CA SER A 295 1.22 -5.43 -1.63
C SER A 295 0.49 -4.70 -0.53
N SER A 296 0.90 -4.94 0.72
CA SER A 296 0.26 -4.41 1.92
C SER A 296 1.02 -3.19 2.43
N ASN A 297 0.30 -2.08 2.60
CA ASN A 297 0.91 -0.77 2.90
C ASN A 297 0.89 -0.44 4.40
N ASN A 298 -0.02 -1.07 5.14
CA ASN A 298 -0.28 -0.79 6.53
C ASN A 298 -1.00 -1.94 7.21
N VAL A 299 -0.97 -1.91 8.54
CA VAL A 299 -1.85 -2.69 9.42
C VAL A 299 -2.61 -1.72 10.32
N ASP A 300 -3.90 -1.96 10.46
CA ASP A 300 -4.82 -1.26 11.34
C ASP A 300 -5.01 -2.13 12.58
N VAL A 301 -4.71 -1.58 13.76
CA VAL A 301 -4.65 -2.36 15.00
C VAL A 301 -5.51 -1.70 16.07
N ARG A 302 -6.38 -2.50 16.68
CA ARG A 302 -7.07 -2.17 17.94
C ARG A 302 -6.68 -3.19 18.99
N ALA A 303 -6.62 -2.79 20.24
CA ALA A 303 -6.29 -3.71 21.31
C ALA A 303 -7.09 -3.42 22.57
N VAL A 304 -7.52 -4.49 23.23
CA VAL A 304 -8.23 -4.46 24.50
C VAL A 304 -7.59 -5.40 25.50
N TYR A 305 -7.70 -5.10 26.78
CA TYR A 305 -7.19 -5.99 27.82
C TYR A 305 -8.05 -5.96 29.09
N ASN A 306 -8.04 -7.05 29.82
CA ASN A 306 -8.60 -7.16 31.17
C ASN A 306 -7.50 -7.65 32.14
N PRO A 307 -7.75 -7.82 33.46
CA PRO A 307 -6.71 -8.25 34.40
C PRO A 307 -6.10 -9.65 34.16
N GLN A 308 -6.65 -10.44 33.23
CA GLN A 308 -6.26 -11.82 32.95
C GLN A 308 -5.60 -11.96 31.56
N GLU A 309 -6.12 -11.27 30.56
CA GLU A 309 -5.84 -11.49 29.14
C GLU A 309 -5.82 -10.19 28.34
N ILE A 310 -5.23 -10.26 27.16
CA ILE A 310 -5.15 -9.18 26.17
C ILE A 310 -5.53 -9.73 24.80
N ALA A 311 -6.22 -8.91 24.01
CA ALA A 311 -6.57 -9.21 22.64
C ALA A 311 -6.13 -8.08 21.69
N PHE A 312 -5.56 -8.47 20.54
CA PHE A 312 -5.18 -7.58 19.45
C PHE A 312 -6.01 -7.93 18.23
N LEU A 313 -6.78 -6.98 17.71
CA LEU A 313 -7.42 -7.06 16.42
C LEU A 313 -6.52 -6.38 15.40
N VAL A 314 -6.09 -7.15 14.40
CA VAL A 314 -5.20 -6.71 13.34
C VAL A 314 -5.93 -6.85 12.01
N GLU A 315 -6.02 -5.75 11.29
CA GLU A 315 -6.66 -5.65 9.99
C GLU A 315 -5.65 -5.18 8.96
N TRP A 316 -5.63 -5.81 7.78
CA TRP A 316 -4.88 -5.28 6.65
C TRP A 316 -5.62 -5.52 5.36
N HIS A 317 -5.27 -4.71 4.38
CA HIS A 317 -5.85 -4.80 3.06
C HIS A 317 -5.10 -5.85 2.24
N ASP A 318 -5.84 -6.84 1.78
CA ASP A 318 -5.36 -7.84 0.86
C ASP A 318 -6.41 -8.01 -0.23
N PHE A 319 -6.01 -7.83 -1.48
CA PHE A 319 -6.99 -7.82 -2.56
C PHE A 319 -7.48 -9.23 -2.92
N THR A 320 -6.75 -10.24 -2.46
CA THR A 320 -7.08 -11.64 -2.68
C THR A 320 -7.08 -12.38 -1.35
N LYS A 321 -7.68 -13.57 -1.37
CA LYS A 321 -7.82 -14.42 -0.21
C LYS A 321 -7.13 -15.73 -0.54
N GLU A 322 -5.89 -15.87 -0.14
CA GLU A 322 -5.09 -17.07 -0.36
C GLU A 322 -5.12 -17.90 0.93
N ASP A 323 -6.30 -18.47 1.22
CA ASP A 323 -6.55 -19.33 2.37
C ASP A 323 -6.38 -20.83 2.05
N THR A 324 -5.63 -21.13 0.99
CA THR A 324 -5.26 -22.49 0.60
C THR A 324 -3.76 -22.59 0.43
N GLY A 325 -3.19 -23.78 0.66
CA GLY A 325 -1.75 -23.99 0.58
C GLY A 325 -1.06 -23.91 1.94
N SER A 326 0.13 -23.33 2.00
CA SER A 326 0.88 -23.19 3.26
C SER A 326 1.88 -22.05 3.24
N ASN A 327 2.14 -21.46 4.41
CA ASN A 327 3.18 -20.47 4.61
C ASN A 327 3.93 -20.73 5.93
N ASP A 328 5.19 -20.32 5.99
CA ASP A 328 6.03 -20.41 7.17
C ASP A 328 7.05 -19.25 7.16
N PRO A 329 7.31 -18.60 8.32
CA PRO A 329 8.24 -17.47 8.39
C PRO A 329 9.71 -17.87 8.14
N ALA A 330 10.03 -19.16 8.20
CA ALA A 330 11.32 -19.74 7.86
C ALA A 330 11.33 -20.41 6.47
N MET A 331 10.23 -20.33 5.70
CA MET A 331 10.17 -20.91 4.36
C MET A 331 11.22 -20.28 3.45
N GLU A 332 11.89 -21.11 2.65
CA GLU A 332 12.91 -20.64 1.73
C GLU A 332 12.31 -19.76 0.63
N VAL A 333 12.96 -18.64 0.37
CA VAL A 333 12.65 -17.78 -0.77
C VAL A 333 13.62 -18.18 -1.89
N PRO A 334 13.13 -18.63 -3.05
CA PRO A 334 13.99 -18.93 -4.18
C PRO A 334 14.89 -17.74 -4.48
N THR A 335 16.17 -18.02 -4.67
CA THR A 335 17.12 -17.05 -5.18
C THR A 335 16.82 -16.86 -6.66
N TRP A 336 15.99 -15.88 -6.98
CA TRP A 336 15.92 -15.34 -8.33
C TRP A 336 17.31 -14.77 -8.61
N ASP A 337 17.96 -15.14 -9.72
CA ASP A 337 19.20 -14.51 -10.14
C ASP A 337 18.93 -13.01 -10.33
N GLU A 338 19.20 -12.24 -9.27
CA GLU A 338 18.87 -10.80 -9.15
C GLU A 338 19.58 -9.95 -10.22
N ASP A 339 20.46 -10.56 -11.02
CA ASP A 339 21.31 -9.92 -12.03
C ASP A 339 20.83 -10.13 -13.48
N ASN A 340 19.87 -11.03 -13.76
CA ASN A 340 19.59 -11.44 -15.14
C ASN A 340 18.08 -11.52 -15.48
N GLY A 341 17.34 -10.43 -15.21
CA GLY A 341 16.06 -10.15 -15.87
C GLY A 341 15.16 -11.36 -16.17
N GLY A 342 14.77 -12.12 -15.13
CA GLY A 342 13.65 -13.06 -15.23
C GLY A 342 13.89 -14.36 -16.01
N THR A 343 15.11 -14.86 -16.18
CA THR A 343 15.30 -16.25 -16.65
C THR A 343 15.66 -17.17 -15.48
N ALA A 344 14.83 -18.18 -15.21
CA ALA A 344 15.19 -19.27 -14.29
C ALA A 344 16.41 -20.01 -14.87
N ALA A 345 17.52 -20.03 -14.12
CA ALA A 345 18.63 -20.90 -14.45
C ALA A 345 18.20 -22.35 -14.23
N GLU A 346 18.14 -23.13 -15.31
CA GLU A 346 18.22 -24.58 -15.19
C GLU A 346 19.56 -24.94 -14.53
N THR A 347 19.49 -25.81 -13.54
CA THR A 347 20.64 -26.32 -12.81
C THR A 347 21.61 -27.01 -13.76
N GLU A 348 22.69 -26.34 -14.15
CA GLU A 348 23.88 -27.02 -14.65
C GLU A 348 24.68 -27.55 -13.45
N GLU A 349 24.87 -28.87 -13.45
CA GLU A 349 25.63 -29.60 -12.46
C GLU A 349 27.06 -29.06 -12.32
N GLU A 350 27.53 -29.14 -11.08
CA GLU A 350 28.86 -28.77 -10.60
C GLU A 350 29.99 -29.26 -11.51
N ASP A 351 30.84 -28.35 -12.00
CA ASP A 351 32.23 -28.67 -12.31
C ASP A 351 33.15 -27.76 -11.49
N GLU A 352 33.69 -28.35 -10.42
CA GLU A 352 34.73 -27.76 -9.59
C GLU A 352 36.01 -27.51 -10.41
N GLY A 353 36.43 -26.25 -10.50
CA GLY A 353 37.69 -25.87 -11.16
C GLY A 353 38.22 -24.54 -10.64
N GLY A 354 39.16 -24.61 -9.70
CA GLY A 354 39.67 -23.46 -8.94
C GLY A 354 40.19 -22.28 -9.76
N PHE A 355 39.68 -21.10 -9.42
CA PHE A 355 40.25 -19.80 -9.79
C PHE A 355 41.53 -19.55 -8.98
N TRP A 356 42.70 -19.98 -9.48
CA TRP A 356 44.03 -19.38 -9.27
C TRP A 356 45.05 -20.12 -10.16
N GLY A 357 45.51 -19.53 -11.27
CA GLY A 357 46.58 -20.13 -12.07
C GLY A 357 46.97 -19.25 -13.25
N VAL A 358 48.18 -18.71 -13.19
CA VAL A 358 48.85 -17.83 -14.17
C VAL A 358 49.55 -18.69 -15.24
N GLU A 359 49.94 -18.03 -16.35
CA GLU A 359 50.95 -18.44 -17.37
C GLU A 359 50.35 -19.21 -18.57
N GLU A 360 50.28 -18.58 -19.75
CA GLU A 360 51.33 -18.29 -20.74
C GLU A 360 51.63 -19.47 -21.69
N GLU A 361 51.67 -19.09 -22.97
CA GLU A 361 52.40 -19.68 -24.10
C GLU A 361 51.81 -20.84 -24.94
N ASP A 362 52.01 -20.60 -26.24
CA ASP A 362 52.11 -21.48 -27.40
C ASP A 362 50.85 -22.20 -27.93
N ASP A 363 50.68 -22.46 -29.22
CA ASP A 363 51.23 -22.02 -30.50
C ASP A 363 50.42 -22.85 -31.53
N SER A 364 50.43 -22.40 -32.78
CA SER A 364 50.31 -23.23 -33.99
C SER A 364 48.93 -23.55 -34.60
N GLY A 365 48.84 -23.16 -35.89
CA GLY A 365 48.08 -23.83 -36.96
C GLY A 365 46.69 -23.24 -37.21
N GLY A 366 46.44 -22.44 -38.25
CA GLY A 366 46.56 -22.79 -39.68
C GLY A 366 45.43 -23.76 -40.07
N GLY A 367 44.54 -23.52 -41.02
CA GLY A 367 44.31 -22.46 -41.99
C GLY A 367 43.03 -22.78 -42.79
N ASP A 368 42.51 -21.78 -43.50
CA ASP A 368 42.02 -21.81 -44.88
C ASP A 368 41.11 -22.97 -45.40
N PHE A 369 39.91 -22.57 -45.90
CA PHE A 369 39.52 -22.69 -47.33
C PHE A 369 38.35 -23.62 -47.74
N TRP A 370 37.25 -22.95 -48.13
CA TRP A 370 36.15 -23.17 -49.12
C TRP A 370 35.87 -24.51 -49.83
N GLY A 371 34.56 -24.76 -50.05
CA GLY A 371 33.98 -25.52 -51.19
C GLY A 371 32.84 -26.47 -50.77
N GLU A 372 31.55 -26.15 -50.96
CA GLU A 372 30.70 -26.27 -52.18
C GLU A 372 29.82 -27.56 -52.20
N ASP A 373 28.52 -27.33 -52.45
CA ASP A 373 27.48 -28.19 -53.07
C ASP A 373 27.04 -29.52 -52.39
N ALA A 374 25.78 -29.97 -52.38
CA ALA A 374 24.45 -29.44 -52.72
C ALA A 374 23.38 -30.49 -52.29
N VAL A 375 22.13 -30.02 -52.13
CA VAL A 375 20.80 -30.71 -52.21
C VAL A 375 20.47 -31.85 -51.22
N ASP A 376 19.46 -31.66 -50.35
CA ASP A 376 18.14 -32.32 -50.47
C ASP A 376 17.09 -31.69 -49.51
N GLU A 377 15.82 -31.83 -49.89
CA GLU A 377 14.64 -31.10 -49.43
C GLU A 377 14.11 -31.46 -48.03
N GLY A 378 13.46 -30.50 -47.36
CA GLY A 378 12.31 -30.80 -46.49
C GLY A 378 12.12 -29.92 -45.26
N GLY A 379 11.05 -29.12 -45.27
CA GLY A 379 10.38 -28.61 -44.06
C GLY A 379 10.77 -27.19 -43.67
N GLY A 380 9.77 -26.30 -43.63
CA GLY A 380 9.97 -24.92 -43.21
C GLY A 380 9.75 -24.74 -41.71
N ASP A 381 10.47 -23.77 -41.17
CA ASP A 381 10.28 -23.20 -39.85
C ASP A 381 10.90 -21.78 -39.82
N ASP A 382 9.99 -20.83 -39.88
CA ASP A 382 9.98 -19.48 -39.30
C ASP A 382 11.21 -19.10 -38.44
N PHE A 383 12.21 -18.52 -39.11
CA PHE A 383 13.45 -17.92 -38.56
C PHE A 383 13.24 -16.53 -37.91
N TRP A 384 12.09 -16.28 -37.27
CA TRP A 384 11.92 -15.10 -36.42
C TRP A 384 11.23 -15.54 -35.14
N GLY A 385 12.06 -16.00 -34.20
CA GLY A 385 11.69 -16.03 -32.78
C GLY A 385 11.41 -14.60 -32.35
N ASP A 386 10.12 -14.34 -32.11
CA ASP A 386 9.60 -13.22 -31.35
C ASP A 386 10.17 -13.32 -29.93
N ASP A 387 11.30 -12.65 -29.71
CA ASP A 387 11.87 -12.45 -28.38
C ASP A 387 11.13 -11.26 -27.73
N SER A 388 9.82 -11.43 -27.54
CA SER A 388 9.05 -10.67 -26.57
C SER A 388 9.03 -11.51 -25.29
N GLY A 389 10.15 -11.45 -24.57
CA GLY A 389 10.25 -11.90 -23.19
C GLY A 389 9.23 -11.12 -22.34
N GLY A 390 8.03 -11.65 -22.24
CA GLY A 390 7.11 -11.38 -21.14
C GLY A 390 7.65 -12.15 -19.95
N ASP A 391 8.45 -11.48 -19.14
CA ASP A 391 8.79 -11.91 -17.80
C ASP A 391 7.49 -12.08 -17.01
N ASP A 392 7.20 -13.33 -16.62
CA ASP A 392 6.01 -13.75 -15.88
C ASP A 392 6.02 -13.14 -14.48
N PHE A 393 5.62 -11.88 -14.44
CA PHE A 393 5.75 -10.98 -13.31
C PHE A 393 4.84 -11.34 -12.11
N TRP A 394 3.77 -12.10 -12.36
CA TRP A 394 3.01 -12.82 -11.34
C TRP A 394 2.94 -14.27 -11.78
N GLY A 395 3.66 -15.14 -11.07
CA GLY A 395 3.85 -16.52 -11.48
C GLY A 395 2.55 -17.22 -11.83
N ASP A 396 2.35 -17.47 -13.11
CA ASP A 396 1.63 -18.65 -13.56
C ASP A 396 2.63 -19.81 -13.44
N ASP A 397 2.85 -20.31 -12.22
CA ASP A 397 3.40 -21.67 -12.06
C ASP A 397 2.23 -22.63 -12.27
N ASP A 398 1.96 -22.93 -13.54
CA ASP A 398 1.01 -23.94 -13.95
C ASP A 398 1.60 -25.36 -13.84
N GLY A 399 1.92 -25.72 -12.59
CA GLY A 399 1.91 -27.11 -12.17
C GLY A 399 3.27 -27.80 -12.16
N SER A 400 3.99 -27.64 -11.05
CA SER A 400 4.81 -28.73 -10.52
C SER A 400 4.89 -28.75 -8.98
N GLY A 401 3.91 -29.39 -8.33
CA GLY A 401 4.16 -30.21 -7.14
C GLY A 401 4.14 -29.59 -5.73
N GLY A 402 3.87 -28.30 -5.53
CA GLY A 402 3.66 -27.68 -4.21
C GLY A 402 2.27 -27.06 -4.09
N GLY A 403 1.57 -27.21 -2.96
CA GLY A 403 0.38 -26.39 -2.70
C GLY A 403 0.76 -24.90 -2.72
N GLY A 404 -0.13 -24.02 -3.17
CA GLY A 404 0.15 -22.57 -3.29
C GLY A 404 0.65 -21.91 -1.98
N ILE A 405 1.12 -20.67 -2.08
CA ILE A 405 1.50 -19.89 -0.89
C ILE A 405 0.25 -19.25 -0.32
N SER A 406 0.02 -19.44 0.98
CA SER A 406 -1.10 -18.84 1.69
C SER A 406 -0.75 -17.48 2.27
N ASP A 407 -1.77 -16.67 2.54
CA ASP A 407 -1.63 -15.43 3.29
C ASP A 407 -1.20 -15.73 4.73
N ALA A 408 -0.38 -14.85 5.29
CA ALA A 408 0.05 -14.98 6.68
C ALA A 408 0.27 -13.63 7.36
N ILE A 409 0.13 -13.64 8.68
CA ILE A 409 0.42 -12.48 9.54
C ILE A 409 1.27 -12.90 10.73
N GLY A 410 2.19 -12.02 11.12
CA GLY A 410 3.13 -12.19 12.21
C GLY A 410 3.13 -10.99 13.15
N LEU A 411 2.95 -11.22 14.45
CA LEU A 411 3.14 -10.22 15.51
C LEU A 411 4.40 -10.56 16.28
N GLN A 412 5.33 -9.62 16.37
CA GLN A 412 6.62 -9.83 16.99
C GLN A 412 6.78 -8.95 18.24
N PHE A 413 7.27 -9.57 19.31
CA PHE A 413 7.59 -8.95 20.59
C PHE A 413 9.02 -9.31 20.99
N PRO A 414 9.73 -8.49 21.78
CA PRO A 414 10.96 -8.95 22.41
C PRO A 414 10.64 -10.15 23.33
N SER A 415 11.47 -11.20 23.37
CA SER A 415 11.23 -12.32 24.32
C SER A 415 11.44 -11.90 25.78
N LYS A 416 12.20 -10.81 25.98
CA LYS A 416 12.41 -10.14 27.28
C LYS A 416 12.34 -8.64 27.06
N LEU A 417 11.76 -7.92 28.01
CA LEU A 417 11.73 -6.46 27.96
C LEU A 417 13.16 -5.90 27.91
N PRO A 418 13.47 -5.01 26.95
CA PRO A 418 14.78 -4.38 26.88
C PRO A 418 15.07 -3.57 28.15
N SER A 419 16.24 -3.76 28.76
CA SER A 419 16.68 -2.98 29.94
C SER A 419 17.43 -1.69 29.57
N GLY A 420 17.33 -1.24 28.31
CA GLY A 420 17.96 -0.03 27.79
C GLY A 420 17.44 0.34 26.40
N ASN A 421 18.17 1.19 25.67
CA ASN A 421 17.72 1.71 24.37
C ASN A 421 17.85 0.71 23.21
N ARG A 422 18.56 -0.41 23.41
CA ARG A 422 18.75 -1.42 22.37
C ARG A 422 17.56 -2.36 22.33
N LYS A 423 16.82 -2.32 21.23
CA LYS A 423 15.80 -3.30 20.88
C LYS A 423 16.45 -4.52 20.18
N PRO A 424 15.79 -5.69 20.18
CA PRO A 424 16.16 -6.77 19.29
C PRO A 424 16.21 -6.29 17.84
N TYR A 425 17.03 -6.92 17.00
CA TYR A 425 16.96 -6.69 15.57
C TYR A 425 15.54 -7.01 15.07
N PHE A 426 15.00 -6.15 14.20
CA PHE A 426 13.57 -6.20 13.86
C PHE A 426 13.24 -7.37 12.92
N ILE A 427 14.21 -7.90 12.17
CA ILE A 427 14.05 -9.15 11.42
C ILE A 427 14.35 -10.31 12.36
N PHE A 428 13.33 -10.71 13.13
CA PHE A 428 13.35 -11.93 13.94
C PHE A 428 14.45 -12.00 15.03
N GLY A 429 14.93 -10.85 15.52
CA GLY A 429 15.87 -10.77 16.64
C GLY A 429 17.33 -11.03 16.26
N ASP A 430 18.18 -11.15 17.28
CA ASP A 430 19.58 -11.49 17.13
C ASP A 430 20.04 -12.44 18.25
N THR A 431 21.27 -12.93 18.19
CA THR A 431 21.82 -13.88 19.17
C THR A 431 21.88 -13.35 20.60
N GLN A 432 21.86 -12.04 20.80
CA GLN A 432 21.90 -11.38 22.10
C GLN A 432 20.50 -10.98 22.59
N SER A 433 19.58 -10.71 21.67
CA SER A 433 18.23 -10.24 21.92
C SER A 433 17.24 -11.01 21.07
N SER A 434 16.63 -12.04 21.65
CA SER A 434 15.64 -12.86 20.98
C SER A 434 14.27 -12.17 20.90
N VAL A 435 13.45 -12.62 19.95
CA VAL A 435 12.05 -12.20 19.80
C VAL A 435 11.11 -13.38 19.95
N ASP A 436 9.90 -13.07 20.39
CA ASP A 436 8.76 -13.95 20.38
C ASP A 436 7.85 -13.53 19.20
N LEU A 437 7.66 -14.42 18.24
CA LEU A 437 6.87 -14.20 17.03
C LEU A 437 5.61 -15.08 17.08
N TRP A 438 4.45 -14.46 17.01
CA TRP A 438 3.17 -15.15 16.85
C TRP A 438 2.82 -15.13 15.39
N PHE A 439 2.77 -16.31 14.78
CA PHE A 439 2.58 -16.47 13.36
C PHE A 439 1.29 -17.23 13.08
N VAL A 440 0.53 -16.75 12.10
CA VAL A 440 -0.70 -17.37 11.62
C VAL A 440 -0.59 -17.60 10.14
N ASP A 441 -0.65 -18.86 9.75
CA ASP A 441 -0.89 -19.31 8.38
C ASP A 441 -2.39 -19.40 8.17
N LEU A 442 -2.94 -18.52 7.31
CA LEU A 442 -4.38 -18.37 7.13
C LEU A 442 -5.02 -19.56 6.40
N ALA A 443 -4.22 -20.46 5.80
CA ALA A 443 -4.73 -21.69 5.19
C ALA A 443 -4.98 -22.83 6.17
N LYS A 444 -4.35 -22.81 7.36
CA LYS A 444 -4.44 -23.93 8.32
C LYS A 444 -5.75 -23.98 9.10
N ASN A 445 -6.58 -22.92 9.02
CA ASN A 445 -7.79 -22.74 9.83
C ASN A 445 -7.56 -23.13 11.30
N ALA A 446 -6.40 -22.74 11.82
CA ALA A 446 -5.96 -23.11 13.16
C ALA A 446 -6.72 -22.28 14.20
N ALA A 447 -7.03 -22.87 15.34
CA ALA A 447 -7.58 -22.14 16.49
C ALA A 447 -6.48 -21.46 17.33
N LEU A 448 -5.21 -21.81 17.08
CA LEU A 448 -4.05 -21.31 17.82
C LEU A 448 -2.99 -20.79 16.86
N ALA A 449 -2.33 -19.69 17.23
CA ALA A 449 -1.15 -19.20 16.52
C ALA A 449 0.07 -20.07 16.82
N THR A 450 0.95 -20.23 15.84
CA THR A 450 2.27 -20.85 16.05
C THR A 450 3.21 -19.83 16.67
N GLN A 451 3.82 -20.18 17.81
CA GLN A 451 4.80 -19.33 18.46
C GLN A 451 6.22 -19.71 18.02
N TYR A 452 7.02 -18.74 17.59
CA TYR A 452 8.44 -18.92 17.27
C TYR A 452 9.31 -18.07 18.19
N LEU A 453 10.40 -18.67 18.66
CA LEU A 453 11.51 -17.98 19.31
C LEU A 453 12.57 -17.66 18.26
N GLY A 454 12.70 -16.37 17.91
CA GLY A 454 13.65 -15.90 16.90
C GLY A 454 14.95 -15.37 17.50
N ARG A 455 16.08 -15.79 16.93
CA ARG A 455 17.43 -15.25 17.22
C ARG A 455 18.12 -14.75 15.94
N GLY A 456 17.31 -14.33 14.97
CA GLY A 456 17.67 -14.05 13.59
C GLY A 456 16.79 -14.84 12.62
N SER A 457 16.75 -14.44 11.36
CA SER A 457 15.89 -15.04 10.33
C SER A 457 16.22 -16.50 10.00
N GLY A 458 17.50 -16.86 10.04
CA GLY A 458 17.93 -18.27 9.90
C GLY A 458 17.85 -19.10 11.19
N ALA A 459 17.31 -18.55 12.28
CA ALA A 459 17.29 -19.19 13.60
C ALA A 459 15.94 -19.00 14.29
N LEU A 460 14.87 -19.45 13.62
CA LEU A 460 13.52 -19.54 14.15
C LEU A 460 13.26 -20.95 14.70
N GLU A 461 12.93 -21.03 15.98
CA GLU A 461 12.60 -22.29 16.66
C GLU A 461 11.14 -22.24 17.12
N ILE A 462 10.35 -23.27 16.84
CA ILE A 462 8.98 -23.36 17.37
C ILE A 462 9.05 -23.49 18.89
N SER A 463 8.33 -22.61 19.58
CA SER A 463 8.14 -22.64 21.02
C SER A 463 6.79 -23.30 21.32
N GLU A 464 6.76 -24.31 22.18
CA GLU A 464 5.52 -24.94 22.62
C GLU A 464 4.70 -23.95 23.47
N SER A 465 3.62 -23.41 22.91
CA SER A 465 2.67 -22.57 23.64
C SER A 465 1.27 -22.70 23.06
N ASP A 466 0.39 -23.38 23.79
CA ASP A 466 -1.03 -23.54 23.45
C ASP A 466 -1.90 -22.33 23.90
N GLU A 467 -1.29 -21.17 24.15
CA GLU A 467 -1.92 -20.06 24.89
C GLU A 467 -2.39 -18.89 24.02
N ILE A 468 -2.21 -18.93 22.68
CA ILE A 468 -2.56 -17.81 21.78
C ILE A 468 -3.71 -18.24 20.90
N GLU A 469 -4.92 -17.92 21.35
CA GLU A 469 -6.16 -18.13 20.60
C GLU A 469 -6.25 -17.16 19.44
N ILE A 470 -6.72 -17.65 18.29
CA ILE A 470 -6.94 -16.83 17.11
C ILE A 470 -8.35 -16.96 16.57
N SER A 471 -8.83 -15.86 15.99
CA SER A 471 -10.06 -15.79 15.19
C SER A 471 -9.73 -15.05 13.90
N THR A 472 -10.10 -15.61 12.76
CA THR A 472 -9.77 -15.06 11.44
C THR A 472 -11.04 -14.88 10.61
N SER A 473 -11.11 -13.78 9.88
CA SER A 473 -12.14 -13.55 8.87
C SER A 473 -11.57 -12.76 7.71
N TYR A 474 -12.19 -12.92 6.54
CA TYR A 474 -11.88 -12.14 5.35
C TYR A 474 -13.18 -11.60 4.78
N ASP A 475 -13.25 -10.30 4.59
CA ASP A 475 -14.42 -9.63 4.02
C ASP A 475 -13.99 -8.52 3.07
N GLN A 476 -14.42 -8.63 1.80
CA GLN A 476 -14.24 -7.64 0.74
C GLN A 476 -12.82 -7.05 0.71
N GLY A 477 -11.79 -7.84 0.46
CA GLY A 477 -10.43 -7.31 0.31
C GLY A 477 -9.72 -6.96 1.64
N LYS A 478 -10.22 -7.44 2.77
CA LYS A 478 -9.65 -7.15 4.09
C LYS A 478 -9.60 -8.40 4.94
N TRP A 479 -8.41 -8.72 5.43
CA TRP A 479 -8.22 -9.70 6.48
C TRP A 479 -8.41 -9.06 7.85
N THR A 480 -9.08 -9.77 8.74
CA THR A 480 -9.20 -9.45 10.16
C THR A 480 -8.73 -10.65 10.96
N VAL A 481 -7.71 -10.46 11.79
CA VAL A 481 -7.14 -11.50 12.65
C VAL A 481 -7.08 -10.99 14.08
N ILE A 482 -7.67 -11.76 15.00
CA ILE A 482 -7.66 -11.47 16.42
C ILE A 482 -6.67 -12.42 17.09
N PHE A 483 -5.74 -11.87 17.87
CA PHE A 483 -4.83 -12.62 18.73
C PHE A 483 -5.22 -12.41 20.18
N LYS A 484 -5.59 -13.47 20.90
CA LYS A 484 -5.89 -13.39 22.34
C LYS A 484 -4.92 -14.26 23.13
N ARG A 485 -4.38 -13.71 24.23
CA ARG A 485 -3.51 -14.45 25.14
C ARG A 485 -3.61 -13.99 26.59
N PRO A 486 -3.20 -14.81 27.58
CA PRO A 486 -3.04 -14.38 28.96
C PRO A 486 -1.94 -13.31 29.13
N LEU A 487 -2.15 -12.34 30.02
CA LEU A 487 -1.14 -11.31 30.38
C LEU A 487 0.09 -11.94 31.04
N LYS A 488 -0.12 -12.97 31.87
CA LYS A 488 0.94 -13.76 32.50
C LYS A 488 1.15 -15.05 31.72
N ALA A 489 1.87 -14.95 30.62
CA ALA A 489 2.18 -16.10 29.79
C ALA A 489 3.29 -16.97 30.39
N ARG A 490 3.26 -18.28 30.06
CA ARG A 490 4.37 -19.19 30.39
C ARG A 490 5.60 -18.97 29.51
N GLY A 491 5.39 -18.49 28.28
CA GLY A 491 6.41 -18.12 27.30
C GLY A 491 6.29 -16.67 26.82
N GLY A 492 7.42 -16.04 26.51
CA GLY A 492 7.47 -14.63 26.07
C GLY A 492 7.39 -13.61 27.22
N VAL A 493 7.09 -12.36 26.89
CA VAL A 493 7.00 -11.26 27.87
C VAL A 493 5.69 -11.30 28.64
N SER A 494 5.78 -11.26 29.98
CA SER A 494 4.63 -10.98 30.84
C SER A 494 4.29 -9.50 30.80
N LEU A 495 2.99 -9.20 30.66
CA LEU A 495 2.46 -7.87 30.52
C LEU A 495 1.86 -7.38 31.86
N SER A 496 2.04 -6.10 32.15
CA SER A 496 1.54 -5.39 33.31
C SER A 496 1.02 -4.02 32.91
N GLU A 497 0.12 -3.44 33.70
CA GLU A 497 -0.36 -2.08 33.46
C GLU A 497 0.77 -1.05 33.54
N ASP A 498 0.59 0.10 32.89
CA ASP A 498 1.50 1.25 32.89
C ASP A 498 2.90 0.95 32.32
N MET A 499 2.96 0.10 31.29
CA MET A 499 4.20 -0.25 30.61
C MET A 499 4.11 0.00 29.10
N PHE A 500 5.26 0.37 28.51
CA PHE A 500 5.43 0.42 27.05
C PHE A 500 6.12 -0.86 26.58
N VAL A 501 5.47 -1.60 25.70
CA VAL A 501 6.01 -2.85 25.16
C VAL A 501 6.25 -2.70 23.66
N PRO A 502 7.47 -3.02 23.15
CA PRO A 502 7.72 -3.00 21.73
C PRO A 502 6.88 -4.04 20.98
N ILE A 503 6.34 -3.64 19.83
CA ILE A 503 5.62 -4.51 18.90
C ILE A 503 6.05 -4.22 17.46
N ALA A 504 6.15 -5.25 16.65
CA ALA A 504 6.37 -5.15 15.21
C ALA A 504 5.47 -6.14 14.47
N PHE A 505 5.21 -5.87 13.20
CA PHE A 505 4.28 -6.63 12.36
C PHE A 505 5.00 -7.14 11.12
N SER A 506 4.54 -8.27 10.62
CA SER A 506 4.94 -8.84 9.34
C SER A 506 3.71 -9.41 8.66
N ALA A 507 3.54 -9.12 7.37
CA ALA A 507 2.44 -9.64 6.56
C ALA A 507 3.02 -10.27 5.29
N TRP A 508 2.42 -11.37 4.87
CA TRP A 508 2.74 -12.11 3.67
C TRP A 508 1.48 -12.25 2.84
N ASP A 509 1.54 -11.73 1.61
CA ASP A 509 0.52 -11.90 0.57
C ASP A 509 0.87 -13.11 -0.30
N GLY A 510 0.03 -14.14 -0.22
CA GLY A 510 0.20 -15.41 -0.93
C GLY A 510 0.11 -15.26 -2.44
N PHE A 511 -0.74 -14.35 -2.93
CA PHE A 511 -0.86 -14.07 -4.36
C PHE A 511 0.44 -13.50 -4.94
N ASN A 512 1.14 -12.69 -4.15
CA ASN A 512 2.45 -12.15 -4.50
C ASN A 512 3.62 -13.12 -4.25
N ASN A 513 3.32 -14.37 -3.90
CA ASN A 513 4.29 -15.39 -3.53
C ASN A 513 5.20 -14.95 -2.36
N GLU A 514 4.67 -14.11 -1.45
CA GLU A 514 5.40 -13.67 -0.26
C GLU A 514 5.49 -14.81 0.76
N ARG A 515 6.72 -15.17 1.13
CA ARG A 515 7.03 -16.23 2.11
C ARG A 515 8.37 -15.96 2.78
N GLY A 516 8.60 -16.55 3.95
CA GLY A 516 9.89 -16.42 4.63
C GLY A 516 10.31 -14.96 4.85
N ASN A 517 11.46 -14.57 4.31
CA ASN A 517 11.97 -13.20 4.36
C ASN A 517 11.37 -12.25 3.31
N LYS A 518 10.74 -12.77 2.24
CA LYS A 518 10.05 -11.96 1.24
C LYS A 518 8.68 -11.59 1.78
N ARG A 519 8.59 -10.42 2.42
CA ARG A 519 7.39 -9.96 3.13
C ARG A 519 7.32 -8.47 3.32
N ALA A 520 6.14 -7.99 3.66
CA ALA A 520 5.94 -6.66 4.21
C ALA A 520 6.22 -6.69 5.73
N LEU A 521 6.93 -5.71 6.27
CA LEU A 521 7.23 -5.63 7.70
C LEU A 521 7.18 -4.20 8.23
N SER A 522 7.03 -4.07 9.54
CA SER A 522 7.09 -2.78 10.23
C SER A 522 8.35 -2.65 11.10
N PRO A 523 8.84 -1.42 11.36
CA PRO A 523 9.81 -1.19 12.42
C PRO A 523 9.18 -1.41 13.80
N TRP A 524 10.00 -1.34 14.85
CA TRP A 524 9.51 -1.42 16.22
C TRP A 524 8.68 -0.20 16.64
N PHE A 525 7.39 -0.42 16.84
CA PHE A 525 6.48 0.48 17.53
C PHE A 525 6.33 0.09 19.00
N TYR A 526 5.38 0.74 19.70
CA TYR A 526 5.03 0.42 21.06
C TYR A 526 3.53 0.28 21.21
N PHE A 527 3.12 -0.53 22.20
CA PHE A 527 1.79 -0.43 22.78
C PHE A 527 1.87 -0.10 24.27
N TYR A 528 0.83 0.56 24.76
CA TYR A 528 0.70 1.01 26.15
C TYR A 528 -0.57 0.43 26.77
N LEU A 529 -0.44 -0.25 27.91
CA LEU A 529 -1.57 -0.72 28.70
C LEU A 529 -2.00 0.38 29.67
N GLU A 530 -3.13 1.02 29.40
CA GLU A 530 -3.65 2.08 30.25
C GLU A 530 -4.02 1.55 31.64
N PRO A 531 -3.48 2.09 32.74
CA PRO A 531 -3.80 1.59 34.07
C PRO A 531 -5.28 1.76 34.39
N ALA A 532 -5.82 0.87 35.22
CA ALA A 532 -7.18 1.00 35.72
C ALA A 532 -7.42 2.41 36.27
N GLU A 533 -8.44 3.12 35.76
CA GLU A 533 -8.86 4.39 36.35
C GLU A 533 -9.13 4.17 37.85
N LYS A 534 -8.23 4.69 38.69
CA LYS A 534 -8.44 4.67 40.13
C LYS A 534 -9.55 5.66 40.43
N VAL A 535 -10.77 5.15 40.59
CA VAL A 535 -11.93 5.95 41.02
C VAL A 535 -11.50 6.82 42.20
N SER A 536 -11.50 8.14 41.98
CA SER A 536 -11.02 9.08 42.99
C SER A 536 -11.78 8.88 44.29
N ALA A 537 -11.06 8.51 45.35
CA ALA A 537 -11.64 8.34 46.68
C ALA A 537 -12.28 9.64 47.20
N ALA A 538 -12.03 10.79 46.57
CA ALA A 538 -12.60 12.08 46.95
C ALA A 538 -14.14 12.07 46.95
N GLY A 539 -14.79 11.45 45.97
CA GLY A 539 -16.25 11.37 45.90
C GLY A 539 -16.86 10.58 47.06
N PRO A 540 -16.46 9.31 47.26
CA PRO A 540 -16.87 8.50 48.42
C PRO A 540 -16.50 9.13 49.77
N MET A 541 -15.30 9.72 49.90
CA MET A 541 -14.88 10.41 51.13
C MET A 541 -15.73 11.65 51.41
N ALA A 542 -16.05 12.46 50.39
CA ALA A 542 -16.94 13.61 50.54
C ALA A 542 -18.35 13.20 50.96
N ARG A 543 -18.90 12.13 50.38
CA ARG A 543 -20.18 11.56 50.80
C ARG A 543 -20.14 11.10 52.26
N MET A 544 -19.09 10.37 52.64
CA MET A 544 -18.93 9.90 54.02
C MET A 544 -18.77 11.05 55.02
N ALA A 545 -17.95 12.06 54.69
CA ALA A 545 -17.79 13.26 55.50
C ALA A 545 -19.12 14.01 55.69
N PHE A 546 -19.94 14.11 54.63
CA PHE A 546 -21.28 14.67 54.71
C PHE A 546 -22.21 13.87 55.63
N PHE A 547 -22.20 12.53 55.53
CA PHE A 547 -23.00 11.67 56.42
C PHE A 547 -22.58 11.78 57.88
N VAL A 548 -21.27 11.80 58.17
CA VAL A 548 -20.74 11.96 59.53
C VAL A 548 -21.15 13.33 60.10
N LEU A 549 -20.96 14.40 59.34
CA LEU A 549 -21.37 15.75 59.76
C LEU A 549 -22.87 15.82 60.05
N LEU A 550 -23.70 15.20 59.20
CA LEU A 550 -25.14 15.19 59.37
C LEU A 550 -25.55 14.39 60.63
N ALA A 551 -24.90 13.26 60.88
CA ALA A 551 -25.10 12.47 62.10
C ALA A 551 -24.70 13.25 63.37
N GLU A 552 -23.58 13.97 63.35
CA GLU A 552 -23.14 14.82 64.46
C GLU A 552 -24.13 15.97 64.72
N ILE A 553 -24.61 16.64 63.68
CA ILE A 553 -25.62 17.69 63.80
C ILE A 553 -26.90 17.14 64.43
N LEU A 554 -27.38 15.99 63.96
CA LEU A 554 -28.58 15.34 64.51
C LEU A 554 -28.37 14.92 65.97
N LEU A 555 -27.20 14.40 66.33
CA LEU A 555 -26.84 14.07 67.71
C LEU A 555 -26.86 15.31 68.61
N VAL A 556 -26.25 16.41 68.16
CA VAL A 556 -26.24 17.68 68.89
C VAL A 556 -27.66 18.23 69.08
N ILE A 557 -28.50 18.18 68.04
CA ILE A 557 -29.91 18.58 68.12
C ILE A 557 -30.65 17.68 69.13
N PHE A 558 -30.45 16.37 69.08
CA PHE A 558 -31.08 15.42 70.01
C PHE A 558 -30.67 15.69 71.46
N ILE A 559 -29.37 15.85 71.73
CA ILE A 559 -28.85 16.17 73.07
C ILE A 559 -29.43 17.51 73.56
N ARG A 560 -29.44 18.55 72.73
CA ARG A 560 -30.00 19.86 73.09
C ARG A 560 -31.50 19.78 73.42
N ARG A 561 -32.29 19.04 72.63
CA ARG A 561 -33.72 18.83 72.91
C ARG A 561 -33.94 18.09 74.22
N ARG A 562 -33.13 17.06 74.50
CA ARG A 562 -33.21 16.29 75.75
C ARG A 562 -32.81 17.13 76.97
N TYR A 563 -31.77 17.95 76.85
CA TYR A 563 -31.35 18.89 77.91
C TYR A 563 -32.39 19.98 78.18
N ALA A 564 -33.03 20.51 77.13
CA ALA A 564 -34.10 21.49 77.26
C ALA A 564 -35.34 20.90 77.97
N ALA A 565 -35.73 19.67 77.62
CA ALA A 565 -36.82 18.95 78.28
C ALA A 565 -36.52 18.66 79.77
N ALA A 566 -35.29 18.24 80.09
CA ALA A 566 -34.85 18.02 81.47
C ALA A 566 -34.81 19.33 82.29
N LYS A 567 -34.55 20.47 81.65
CA LYS A 567 -34.55 21.79 82.30
C LYS A 567 -35.96 22.33 82.53
N SER A 568 -36.96 21.94 81.73
CA SER A 568 -38.37 22.28 81.95
C SER A 568 -39.06 21.43 83.04
N GLU A 569 -38.48 20.28 83.41
CA GLU A 569 -38.98 19.40 84.47
C GLU A 569 -38.32 19.65 85.84
N ALA A 570 -37.35 20.57 85.92
CA ALA A 570 -36.74 20.95 87.19
C ALA A 570 -37.73 21.80 88.02
N PRO A 571 -38.07 21.40 89.27
CA PRO A 571 -38.97 22.18 90.11
C PRO A 571 -38.36 23.55 90.45
N ALA A 572 -39.18 24.60 90.40
CA ALA A 572 -38.78 25.95 90.77
C ALA A 572 -38.18 25.95 92.19
N PRO A 573 -36.97 26.51 92.41
CA PRO A 573 -36.48 26.72 93.76
C PRO A 573 -37.39 27.76 94.41
N GLY A 574 -38.04 27.37 95.51
CA GLY A 574 -39.11 28.14 96.13
C GLY A 574 -38.71 29.56 96.53
N ALA A 575 -39.50 30.53 96.06
CA ALA A 575 -40.04 31.68 96.79
C ALA A 575 -41.09 32.36 95.90
#